data_AF-Q6AVP3-F1
#
_entry.id   AF-Q6AVP3-F1
#
_cell.length_a   1.000
_cell.length_b   1.000
_cell.length_c   1.000
_cell.angle_alpha   90.00
_cell.angle_beta   90.00
_cell.angle_gamma   90.00
#
_symmetry.space_group_name_H-M   'P 1'
#
loop_
_entity.id
_entity.type
_entity.pdbx_description
1 polymer ?
#
loop_
_entity_poly.entity_id
_entity_poly.type
_entity_poly.pdbx_seq_one_letter_code
_entity_poly.pdbx_strand_id
1 'polypeptide(L)' 'MTKLFDRAFASSAEDVKSDMEISEKIGLLQHFVRPHHLDIPKLLHNEAAWLVRQQ' A
#
# COMPACT_ATOMS: atom_id res chain seq x y z
N MET A 1 22.73 2.68 2.20
CA MET A 1 21.61 3.43 1.59
C MET A 1 21.23 4.70 2.35
N THR A 2 21.44 4.78 3.67
CA THR A 2 21.09 5.96 4.49
C THR A 2 21.77 7.27 4.07
N LYS A 3 23.05 7.22 3.66
CA LYS A 3 23.81 8.43 3.24
C LYS A 3 23.33 9.06 1.92
N LEU A 4 22.56 8.31 1.12
CA LEU A 4 22.10 8.75 -0.20
C LEU A 4 20.59 8.97 -0.23
N PHE A 5 19.91 8.85 0.92
CA PHE A 5 18.45 8.83 0.99
C PHE A 5 17.82 10.05 0.30
N ASP A 6 18.24 11.26 0.68
CA ASP A 6 17.69 12.51 0.12
C ASP A 6 17.93 12.66 -1.39
N ARG A 7 18.93 11.97 -1.94
CA ARG A 7 19.29 12.03 -3.37
C ARG A 7 18.63 10.92 -4.18
N ALA A 8 18.30 9.80 -3.56
CA ALA A 8 17.91 8.58 -4.26
C ALA A 8 16.46 8.14 -4.00
N PHE A 9 15.85 8.59 -2.90
CA PHE A 9 14.46 8.27 -2.58
C PHE A 9 13.53 9.33 -3.17
N ALA A 10 12.53 8.90 -3.94
CA ALA A 10 11.54 9.78 -4.60
C ALA A 10 12.19 11.01 -5.28
N SER A 11 13.33 10.79 -5.96
CA SER A 11 14.20 11.88 -6.39
C SER A 11 13.76 12.56 -7.68
N SER A 12 12.84 11.94 -8.42
CA SER A 12 12.20 12.54 -9.60
C SER A 12 10.78 13.03 -9.30
N ALA A 13 10.31 14.01 -10.07
CA ALA A 13 8.95 14.53 -9.92
C ALA A 13 7.90 13.47 -10.31
N GLU A 14 8.25 12.58 -11.23
CA GLU A 14 7.45 11.44 -11.66
C GLU A 14 7.24 10.43 -10.52
N ASP A 15 8.27 10.17 -9.72
CA ASP A 15 8.18 9.27 -8.55
C ASP A 15 7.23 9.86 -7.51
N VAL A 16 7.42 11.14 -7.14
CA VAL A 16 6.56 11.84 -6.16
C VAL A 16 5.10 11.86 -6.61
N LYS A 17 4.86 12.12 -7.91
CA LYS A 17 3.51 12.11 -8.48
C LYS A 17 2.89 10.71 -8.41
N SER A 18 3.65 9.68 -8.77
CA SER A 18 3.19 8.30 -8.75
C SER A 18 2.84 7.85 -7.33
N ASP A 19 3.68 8.19 -6.34
CA ASP A 19 3.43 7.90 -4.93
C ASP A 19 2.13 8.54 -4.44
N MET A 20 1.89 9.80 -4.82
CA MET A 20 0.66 10.52 -4.48
C MET A 20 -0.59 9.87 -5.11
N GLU A 21 -0.54 9.57 -6.41
CA GLU A 21 -1.65 8.91 -7.10
C GLU A 21 -1.96 7.53 -6.53
N ILE A 22 -0.93 6.76 -6.17
CA ILE A 22 -1.08 5.44 -5.55
C ILE A 22 -1.67 5.58 -4.15
N SER A 23 -1.18 6.53 -3.35
CA SER A 23 -1.69 6.80 -2.01
C SER A 23 -3.18 7.16 -2.02
N GLU A 24 -3.59 8.03 -2.95
CA GLU A 24 -5.00 8.41 -3.12
C GLU A 24 -5.86 7.21 -3.52
N LYS A 25 -5.41 6.43 -4.51
CA LYS A 25 -6.14 5.24 -4.98
C LYS A 25 -6.31 4.21 -3.86
N ILE A 26 -5.24 3.88 -3.13
CA ILE A 26 -5.30 2.97 -1.98
C ILE A 26 -6.24 3.54 -0.92
N GLY A 27 -6.11 4.85 -0.64
CA GLY A 27 -6.95 5.59 0.29
C GLY A 27 -8.44 5.43 0.01
N LEU A 28 -8.85 5.44 -1.26
CA LEU A 28 -10.24 5.22 -1.66
C LEU A 28 -10.63 3.73 -1.60
N LEU A 29 -9.82 2.86 -2.21
CA LEU A 29 -10.11 1.43 -2.34
C LEU A 29 -10.23 0.71 -0.98
N GLN A 30 -9.39 1.07 0.00
CA GLN A 30 -9.36 0.40 1.31
C GLN A 30 -10.70 0.44 2.07
N HIS A 31 -11.57 1.40 1.77
CA HIS A 31 -12.88 1.53 2.43
C HIS A 31 -13.86 0.42 2.05
N PHE A 32 -13.69 -0.20 0.88
CA PHE A 32 -14.66 -1.17 0.36
C PHE A 32 -14.04 -2.46 -0.18
N VAL A 33 -12.71 -2.55 -0.33
CA VAL A 33 -12.05 -3.80 -0.69
C VAL A 33 -12.30 -4.86 0.39
N ARG A 34 -12.68 -6.05 -0.05
CA ARG A 34 -12.91 -7.23 0.78
C ARG A 34 -11.99 -8.36 0.28
N PRO A 35 -11.61 -9.33 1.14
CA PRO A 35 -10.68 -10.39 0.74
C PRO A 35 -11.10 -11.18 -0.51
N HIS A 36 -12.40 -11.35 -0.74
CA HIS A 36 -12.92 -12.06 -1.93
C HIS A 36 -12.77 -11.27 -3.24
N HIS A 37 -12.56 -9.95 -3.20
CA HIS A 37 -12.23 -9.17 -4.40
C HIS A 37 -10.81 -9.48 -4.91
N LEU A 38 -9.97 -10.13 -4.09
CA LEU A 38 -8.58 -10.48 -4.37
C LEU A 38 -8.35 -12.00 -4.35
N ASP A 39 -9.43 -12.78 -4.54
CA ASP A 39 -9.40 -14.24 -4.55
C ASP A 39 -8.85 -14.89 -3.26
N ILE A 40 -8.90 -14.18 -2.12
CA ILE A 40 -8.43 -14.72 -0.85
C ILE A 40 -9.46 -15.72 -0.30
N PRO A 41 -9.12 -17.02 -0.18
CA PRO A 41 -10.03 -18.04 0.32
C PRO A 41 -10.47 -17.77 1.75
N LYS A 42 -11.71 -18.13 2.10
CA LYS A 42 -12.28 -17.98 3.45
C LYS A 42 -11.45 -18.65 4.55
N LEU A 43 -10.79 -19.77 4.23
CA LEU A 43 -9.89 -20.47 5.16
C LEU A 43 -8.72 -19.59 5.63
N LEU A 44 -8.29 -18.65 4.78
CA LEU A 44 -7.20 -17.74 5.07
C LEU A 44 -7.69 -16.42 5.69
N HIS A 45 -9.01 -16.21 5.84
CA HIS A 45 -9.53 -14.96 6.40
C HIS A 45 -9.03 -14.81 7.83
N ASN A 46 -8.39 -13.68 8.10
CA ASN A 46 -7.94 -13.30 9.43
C ASN A 46 -8.92 -12.30 10.02
N GLU A 47 -9.40 -12.55 11.23
CA GLU A 47 -10.38 -11.68 11.90
C GLU A 47 -9.86 -10.26 12.14
N ALA A 48 -8.55 -10.11 12.38
CA ALA A 48 -7.87 -8.83 12.53
C ALA A 48 -7.34 -8.27 11.19
N ALA A 49 -7.78 -8.78 10.04
CA ALA A 49 -7.36 -8.34 8.71
C ALA A 49 -5.83 -8.23 8.53
N TRP A 50 -5.07 -9.14 9.16
CA TRP A 50 -3.60 -9.13 9.18
C TRP A 50 -2.97 -7.83 9.69
N LEU A 51 -3.59 -7.15 10.66
CA LEU A 51 -3.13 -5.87 11.21
C LEU A 51 -1.64 -5.83 11.57
N VAL A 52 -1.07 -6.93 12.09
CA VAL A 52 0.36 -7.03 12.44
C VAL A 52 1.29 -6.86 11.22
N ARG A 53 0.82 -7.11 10.01
CA ARG A 53 1.58 -6.99 8.76
C ARG A 53 1.44 -5.61 8.10
N GLN A 54 0.55 -4.75 8.61
CA GLN A 54 0.31 -3.41 8.07
C GLN A 54 1.21 -2.34 8.73
N GLN A 55 2.01 -2.70 9.74
CA GLN A 55 2.92 -1.81 10.46
C GLN A 55 4.31 -1.73 9.82
#